data_AF-A0A838JR67-F1
#
_entry.id   AF-A0A838JR67-F1
#
_cell.length_a   1.000
_cell.length_b   1.000
_cell.length_c   1.000
_cell.angle_alpha   90.00
_cell.angle_beta   90.00
_cell.angle_gamma   90.00
#
_symmetry.space_group_name_H-M   'P 1'
#
loop_
_entity.id
_entity.type
_entity.pdbx_description
1 polymer ?
#
loop_
_entity_poly.entity_id
_entity_poly.type
_entity_poly.pdbx_seq_one_letter_code
_entity_poly.pdbx_strand_id
1 'polypeptide(L)'
;MNRCRGTKPNGERCTLTVEPPSAYCWHHAPERAEQRRRAASKGGSGRVSSEVRQLRERLKVLTDQVIDGELETARGAVANQLITTQIKLLEYERRTKDLDDLLERLERLEHGRIAG
;
A
#
# COMPACT_ATOMS: atom_id res chain seq x y z
N MET A 1 27.36 5.34 -24.96
CA MET A 1 26.12 4.84 -24.32
C MET A 1 26.19 3.31 -24.22
N ASN A 2 26.25 2.77 -23.00
CA ASN A 2 26.25 1.33 -22.77
C ASN A 2 24.81 0.84 -22.54
N ARG A 3 24.51 -0.43 -22.79
CA ARG A 3 23.22 -1.02 -22.41
C ARG A 3 23.32 -1.66 -21.04
N CYS A 4 22.21 -1.63 -20.29
CA CYS A 4 22.10 -2.31 -19.02
C CYS A 4 22.41 -3.81 -19.17
N ARG A 5 23.24 -4.35 -18.28
CA ARG A 5 23.60 -5.78 -18.28
C ARG A 5 22.56 -6.70 -17.66
N GLY A 6 21.44 -6.16 -17.14
CA GLY A 6 20.38 -6.92 -16.49
C GLY A 6 19.50 -7.71 -17.45
N THR A 7 18.84 -8.73 -16.90
CA THR A 7 17.86 -9.57 -17.60
C THR A 7 16.50 -9.36 -16.97
N LYS A 8 15.48 -9.16 -17.80
CA LYS A 8 14.09 -8.99 -17.38
C LYS A 8 13.52 -10.31 -16.83
N PRO A 9 12.40 -10.28 -16.08
CA PRO A 9 11.74 -11.50 -15.58
C PRO A 9 11.29 -12.48 -16.67
N ASN A 10 11.02 -12.00 -17.90
CA ASN A 10 10.67 -12.82 -19.06
C ASN A 10 11.89 -13.45 -19.76
N GLY A 11 13.10 -13.32 -19.20
CA GLY A 11 14.34 -13.89 -19.76
C GLY A 11 15.04 -13.00 -20.82
N GLU A 12 14.41 -11.91 -21.26
CA GLU A 12 15.00 -11.01 -22.25
C GLU A 12 16.07 -10.07 -21.66
N ARG A 13 17.02 -9.64 -22.49
CA ARG A 13 18.01 -8.61 -22.11
C ARG A 13 17.33 -7.25 -21.91
N CYS A 14 17.77 -6.52 -20.89
CA CYS A 14 17.31 -5.15 -20.66
C CYS A 14 17.78 -4.22 -21.79
N THR A 15 16.86 -3.45 -22.35
CA THR A 15 17.12 -2.54 -23.47
C THR A 15 17.47 -1.12 -23.02
N LEU A 16 17.39 -0.83 -21.71
CA LEU A 16 17.69 0.50 -21.17
C LEU A 16 19.17 0.85 -21.30
N THR A 17 19.43 2.08 -21.74
CA THR A 17 20.77 2.65 -21.83
C THR A 17 21.25 3.11 -20.45
N VAL A 18 22.55 3.00 -20.21
CA VAL A 18 23.25 3.39 -19.00
C VAL A 18 24.49 4.21 -19.37
N GLU A 19 24.75 5.23 -18.56
CA GLU A 19 25.95 6.05 -18.70
C GLU A 19 27.12 5.44 -17.89
N PRO A 20 28.35 5.44 -18.45
CA PRO A 20 29.54 5.06 -17.69
C PRO A 20 29.69 5.90 -16.41
N PRO A 21 30.16 5.30 -15.30
CA PRO A 21 30.69 3.95 -15.16
C PRO A 21 29.62 2.87 -14.88
N SER A 22 28.33 3.20 -14.89
CA SER A 22 27.31 2.24 -14.48
C SER A 22 27.12 1.11 -15.51
N ALA A 23 27.06 -0.12 -15.01
CA ALA A 23 26.73 -1.31 -15.80
C ALA A 23 25.24 -1.66 -15.78
N TYR A 24 24.47 -1.08 -14.85
CA TYR A 24 23.07 -1.42 -14.61
C TYR A 24 22.16 -0.19 -14.57
N CYS A 25 20.95 -0.31 -15.10
CA CYS A 25 19.92 0.71 -14.97
C CYS A 25 19.32 0.68 -13.56
N TRP A 26 18.52 1.69 -13.23
CA TRP A 26 17.89 1.78 -11.90
C TRP A 26 17.14 0.51 -11.46
N HIS A 27 16.50 -0.20 -12.40
CA HIS A 27 15.78 -1.44 -12.13
C HIS A 27 16.66 -2.67 -11.84
N HIS A 28 17.88 -2.71 -12.38
CA HIS A 28 18.79 -3.87 -12.27
C HIS A 28 20.02 -3.62 -11.39
N ALA A 29 20.25 -2.37 -10.97
CA ALA A 29 21.28 -1.99 -10.03
C ALA A 29 21.13 -2.75 -8.69
N PRO A 30 22.08 -3.63 -8.30
CA PRO A 30 22.02 -4.36 -7.03
C PRO A 30 21.99 -3.42 -5.82
N GLU A 31 22.77 -2.35 -5.86
CA GLU A 31 22.89 -1.34 -4.80
C GLU A 31 21.59 -0.57 -4.55
N ARG A 32 20.67 -0.56 -5.53
CA ARG A 32 19.36 0.08 -5.41
C ARG A 32 18.25 -0.90 -5.02
N ALA A 33 18.56 -2.18 -4.79
CA ALA A 33 17.55 -3.19 -4.47
C ALA A 33 16.74 -2.84 -3.22
N GLU A 34 17.39 -2.31 -2.18
CA GLU A 34 16.72 -1.88 -0.96
C GLU A 34 15.80 -0.66 -1.21
N GLN A 35 16.29 0.35 -1.94
CA GLN A 35 15.49 1.53 -2.31
C GLN A 35 14.26 1.12 -3.13
N ARG A 36 14.42 0.19 -4.09
CA ARG A 36 13.29 -0.36 -4.85
C ARG A 36 12.30 -1.10 -3.97
N ARG A 37 12.78 -1.89 -3.00
CA ARG A 37 11.92 -2.58 -2.03
C ARG A 37 11.11 -1.59 -1.18
N ARG A 38 11.74 -0.54 -0.67
CA ARG A 38 11.08 0.54 0.08
C ARG A 38 10.11 1.36 -0.78
N ALA A 39 10.42 1.58 -2.06
CA ALA A 39 9.51 2.25 -2.98
C ALA A 39 8.29 1.37 -3.33
N ALA A 40 8.49 0.07 -3.51
CA ALA A 40 7.42 -0.89 -3.73
C ALA A 40 6.49 -1.02 -2.51
N SER A 41 7.03 -0.96 -1.28
CA SER A 41 6.21 -0.95 -0.07
C SER A 41 5.41 0.35 0.09
N LYS A 42 5.94 1.49 -0.36
CA LYS A 42 5.25 2.79 -0.37
C LYS A 42 4.22 2.94 -1.49
N GLY A 43 4.43 2.27 -2.63
CA GLY A 43 3.50 2.27 -3.78
C GLY A 43 2.15 1.61 -3.52
N GLY A 44 1.93 1.04 -2.33
CA GLY A 44 0.64 0.50 -1.89
C GLY A 44 -0.41 1.54 -1.50
N SER A 45 -0.03 2.83 -1.32
CA SER A 45 -0.96 3.87 -0.85
C SER A 45 -2.14 4.17 -1.80
N GLY A 46 -2.02 3.82 -3.10
CA GLY A 46 -3.07 3.99 -4.09
C GLY A 46 -3.96 2.76 -4.35
N ARG A 47 -3.61 1.59 -3.79
CA ARG A 47 -4.42 0.36 -3.96
C ARG A 47 -5.37 0.27 -2.79
N VAL A 48 -6.67 0.45 -3.04
CA VAL A 48 -7.73 0.17 -2.06
C VAL A 48 -7.44 -1.20 -1.43
N SER A 49 -7.22 -1.24 -0.12
CA SER A 49 -6.84 -2.47 0.58
C SER A 49 -7.90 -3.55 0.37
N SER A 50 -7.50 -4.82 0.46
CA SER A 50 -8.43 -5.94 0.35
C SER A 50 -9.57 -5.84 1.36
N GLU A 51 -9.30 -5.34 2.58
CA GLU A 51 -10.37 -5.13 3.58
C GLU A 51 -11.37 -4.06 3.13
N VAL A 52 -10.90 -2.92 2.61
CA VAL A 52 -11.82 -1.86 2.11
C VAL A 52 -12.65 -2.37 0.94
N ARG A 53 -12.06 -3.18 0.06
CA ARG A 53 -12.80 -3.80 -1.04
C ARG A 53 -13.89 -4.74 -0.53
N GLN A 54 -13.57 -5.58 0.46
CA GLN A 54 -14.53 -6.49 1.08
C GLN A 54 -15.66 -5.75 1.79
N LEU A 55 -15.34 -4.68 2.53
CA LEU A 55 -16.35 -3.85 3.21
C LEU A 55 -17.26 -3.14 2.20
N ARG A 56 -16.72 -2.63 1.09
CA ARG A 56 -17.52 -2.06 0.00
C ARG A 56 -18.48 -3.07 -0.61
N GLU A 57 -18.02 -4.30 -0.85
CA GLU A 57 -18.87 -5.36 -1.40
C GLU A 57 -20.02 -5.70 -0.44
N ARG A 58 -19.71 -5.83 0.86
CA ARG A 58 -20.74 -6.10 1.88
C ARG A 58 -21.78 -4.97 1.98
N LEU A 59 -21.35 -3.71 1.85
CA LEU A 59 -22.28 -2.58 1.80
C LEU A 59 -23.17 -2.65 0.57
N LYS A 60 -22.60 -2.93 -0.62
CA LYS A 60 -23.37 -3.09 -1.85
C LYS A 60 -24.44 -4.18 -1.70
N VAL A 61 -24.05 -5.37 -1.27
CA VAL A 61 -24.99 -6.50 -1.05
C VAL A 61 -26.07 -6.11 -0.05
N LEU A 62 -25.70 -5.49 1.08
CA LEU A 62 -26.67 -5.05 2.08
C LEU A 62 -27.66 -4.02 1.51
N THR A 63 -27.17 -3.07 0.72
CA THR A 63 -28.00 -2.06 0.06
C THR A 63 -28.98 -2.71 -0.91
N ASP A 64 -28.49 -3.60 -1.78
CA ASP A 64 -29.32 -4.30 -2.76
C ASP A 64 -30.43 -5.11 -2.03
N GLN A 65 -30.08 -5.88 -1.00
CA GLN A 65 -31.05 -6.67 -0.22
C GLN A 65 -32.13 -5.84 0.48
N VAL A 66 -31.79 -4.64 0.97
CA VAL A 66 -32.76 -3.75 1.62
C VAL A 66 -33.67 -3.09 0.58
N ILE A 67 -33.12 -2.69 -0.57
CA ILE A 67 -33.89 -2.05 -1.66
C ILE A 67 -34.86 -3.05 -2.28
N ASP A 68 -34.41 -4.28 -2.54
CA ASP A 68 -35.21 -5.33 -3.16
C ASP A 68 -36.25 -5.93 -2.18
N GLY A 69 -36.22 -5.53 -0.92
CA GLY A 69 -37.13 -6.00 0.13
C GLY A 69 -36.81 -7.41 0.64
N GLU A 70 -35.67 -7.99 0.23
CA GLU A 70 -35.18 -9.29 0.71
C GLU A 70 -34.78 -9.24 2.20
N LEU A 71 -34.43 -8.06 2.70
CA LEU A 71 -34.03 -7.85 4.10
C LEU A 71 -34.89 -6.77 4.76
N GLU A 72 -35.47 -7.11 5.92
CA GLU A 72 -36.17 -6.15 6.78
C GLU A 72 -35.27 -4.97 7.18
N THR A 73 -35.79 -3.75 7.11
CA THR A 73 -35.04 -2.52 7.39
C THR A 73 -34.42 -2.49 8.80
N ALA A 74 -35.09 -3.07 9.80
CA ALA A 74 -34.55 -3.18 11.16
C ALA A 74 -33.28 -4.06 11.21
N ARG A 75 -33.29 -5.20 10.51
CA ARG A 75 -32.12 -6.09 10.39
C ARG A 75 -31.04 -5.43 9.54
N GLY A 76 -31.42 -4.73 8.47
CA GLY A 76 -30.51 -3.95 7.63
C GLY A 76 -29.79 -2.85 8.42
N ALA A 77 -30.49 -2.16 9.32
CA ALA A 77 -29.91 -1.15 10.19
C ALA A 77 -28.86 -1.75 11.14
N VAL A 78 -29.13 -2.89 11.76
CA VAL A 78 -28.16 -3.61 12.62
C VAL A 78 -26.95 -4.05 11.81
N ALA A 79 -27.14 -4.63 10.63
CA ALA A 79 -26.04 -5.03 9.76
C ALA A 79 -25.16 -3.84 9.35
N ASN A 80 -25.76 -2.70 9.01
CA ASN A 80 -25.04 -1.47 8.70
C ASN A 80 -24.23 -0.95 9.90
N GLN A 81 -24.77 -1.02 11.12
CA GLN A 81 -24.05 -0.67 12.34
C GLN A 81 -22.82 -1.55 12.56
N LEU A 82 -22.94 -2.87 12.35
CA LEU A 82 -21.82 -3.80 12.47
C LEU A 82 -20.73 -3.55 11.43
N ILE A 83 -21.12 -3.26 10.18
CA ILE A 83 -20.16 -2.90 9.12
C ILE A 83 -19.48 -1.56 9.43
N THR A 84 -20.24 -0.58 9.94
CA THR A 84 -19.69 0.71 10.37
C THR A 84 -18.65 0.54 11.48
N THR A 85 -18.90 -0.34 12.46
CA THR A 85 -17.92 -0.68 13.50
C THR A 85 -16.64 -1.26 12.91
N GLN A 86 -16.74 -2.15 11.92
CA GLN A 86 -15.57 -2.71 11.23
C GLN A 86 -14.77 -1.64 10.48
N ILE A 87 -15.44 -0.69 9.82
CA ILE A 87 -14.79 0.45 9.16
C ILE A 87 -14.00 1.28 10.18
N LYS A 88 -14.57 1.55 11.37
CA LYS A 88 -13.90 2.28 12.44
C LYS A 88 -12.67 1.56 12.97
N LEU A 89 -12.74 0.23 13.15
CA LEU A 89 -11.60 -0.58 13.57
C LEU A 89 -10.45 -0.47 12.56
N LEU A 90 -10.74 -0.62 11.27
CA LEU A 90 -9.75 -0.47 10.19
C LEU A 90 -9.14 0.94 10.15
N GLU A 91 -9.95 1.96 10.42
CA GLU A 91 -9.47 3.33 10.53
C GLU A 91 -8.53 3.51 11.73
N TYR A 92 -8.86 2.94 12.89
CA TYR A 92 -7.99 2.99 14.07
C TYR A 92 -6.66 2.30 13.82
N GLU A 93 -6.66 1.09 13.24
CA GLU A 93 -5.43 0.38 12.89
C GLU A 93 -4.52 1.22 11.98
N ARG A 94 -5.10 1.89 10.98
CA ARG A 94 -4.35 2.78 10.07
C ARG A 94 -3.78 3.99 10.79
N ARG A 95 -4.59 4.66 11.61
CA ARG A 95 -4.14 5.82 12.39
C ARG A 95 -3.01 5.45 13.35
N THR A 96 -3.11 4.30 14.02
CA THR A 96 -2.04 3.79 14.89
C THR A 96 -0.75 3.58 14.10
N LYS A 97 -0.82 2.91 12.95
CA LYS A 97 0.35 2.70 12.10
C LYS A 97 0.96 4.02 11.59
N ASP A 98 0.13 4.96 11.16
CA ASP A 98 0.60 6.28 10.71
C ASP A 98 1.28 7.05 11.85
N LEU A 99 0.76 6.93 13.08
CA LEU A 99 1.38 7.49 14.28
C LEU A 99 2.74 6.83 14.58
N ASP A 100 2.81 5.50 14.54
CA ASP A 100 4.05 4.75 14.76
C ASP A 100 5.13 5.14 13.74
N ASP A 101 4.77 5.22 12.45
CA ASP A 101 5.68 5.65 11.37
C ASP A 101 6.19 7.09 11.58
N LEU A 102 5.33 7.99 12.09
CA LEU A 102 5.69 9.36 12.42
C LEU A 102 6.62 9.43 13.64
N LEU A 103 6.35 8.65 14.68
CA LEU A 103 7.20 8.54 15.87
C LEU A 103 8.60 8.03 15.50
N GLU A 104 8.71 6.97 14.69
CA GLU A 104 10.00 6.46 14.22
C GLU A 104 10.77 7.53 13.40
N ARG A 105 10.06 8.37 12.63
CA ARG A 105 10.68 9.45 11.89
C ARG A 105 11.14 10.59 12.80
N LEU A 106 10.38 10.93 13.84
CA LEU A 106 10.76 11.91 14.85
C LEU A 106 12.00 11.46 15.62
N GLU A 107 12.02 10.22 16.12
CA GLU A 107 13.17 9.66 16.84
C GLU A 107 14.45 9.71 16.00
N ARG A 108 14.38 9.40 14.70
CA ARG A 108 15.55 9.51 13.80
C ARG A 108 16.05 10.95 13.66
N LEU A 109 15.14 11.92 13.60
CA LEU A 109 15.51 13.34 13.50
C LEU A 109 16.11 13.85 14.81
N GLU A 110 15.58 13.42 15.95
CA GLU A 110 16.09 13.76 17.27
C GLU A 110 17.49 13.19 17.48
N HIS A 111 17.70 11.89 17.22
CA HIS A 111 19.03 11.28 17.29
C HIS A 111 20.04 11.93 16.33
N GLY A 112 19.61 12.25 15.10
CA GLY A 112 20.46 12.93 14.12
C GLY A 112 20.82 14.37 14.52
N ARG A 113 20.00 15.04 15.33
CA ARG A 113 20.25 16.40 15.83
C ARG A 113 21.08 16.43 17.11
N ILE A 114 21.12 15.33 17.87
CA ILE A 114 21.97 15.20 19.07
C ILE A 114 23.39 14.75 18.70
N ALA A 115 23.56 14.05 17.58
CA ALA A 115 24.84 13.50 17.14
C ALA A 115 25.71 14.43 16.26
N GLY A 116 25.26 15.66 15.96
CA GLY A 116 25.97 16.66 15.17
C GLY A 116 26.08 17.98 15.90
#